data_AF-A0A8B7CYP5-F1
#
_entry.id   AF-A0A8B7CYP5-F1
#
_cell.length_a   1.000
_cell.length_b   1.000
_cell.length_c   1.000
_cell.angle_alpha   90.00
_cell.angle_beta   90.00
_cell.angle_gamma   90.00
#
_symmetry.space_group_name_H-M   'P 1'
#
loop_
_entity.id
_entity.type
_entity.pdbx_description
1 polymer ?
#
loop_
_entity_poly.entity_id
_entity_poly.type
_entity_poly.pdbx_seq_one_letter_code
_entity_poly.pdbx_strand_id
1 'polypeptide(L)'
;MASIAAATAPAFLGVSEMLGTPLNSMAAARAAPAPSNAGSSKIVALFSKKKAAAPPPKTKPAAVSPTNEELAKWYGPDRRIFLPEGLLDRSEVPEYLTGEVPGDYGYDPFGLSKKPENFSKYQAYELIHARWAMLGAAGFIIPEACNKFGANCGPEAVWFKTGALLLDGNTLNYFGKNIPINLVVAVIAEIVLLGGAEYYRITNGLNFEDKLHPGGPFDPLGLANDPDQAALLKVKEIKNGRLAMFAMLGFFLQAYVTGEGPVENLARHLSDPFGNNLLTVISGSAERAPTL
;
A
#
# COMPACT_ATOMS: atom_id res chain seq x y z
N MET A 1 -1.34 -57.85 -36.12
CA MET A 1 -2.82 -57.96 -36.12
C MET A 1 -3.37 -56.57 -35.80
N ALA A 2 -4.07 -56.00 -36.78
CA ALA A 2 -4.74 -54.69 -36.99
C ALA A 2 -5.08 -53.78 -35.77
N SER A 3 -5.32 -52.46 -35.88
CA SER A 3 -5.10 -51.37 -36.87
C SER A 3 -5.73 -50.07 -36.31
N ILE A 4 -4.95 -48.98 -36.26
CA ILE A 4 -5.21 -47.54 -36.58
C ILE A 4 -6.54 -46.80 -36.23
N ALA A 5 -6.35 -45.58 -35.68
CA ALA A 5 -7.04 -44.27 -35.90
C ALA A 5 -7.89 -43.63 -34.78
N ALA A 6 -7.67 -42.31 -34.64
CA ALA A 6 -8.27 -41.33 -33.73
C ALA A 6 -9.46 -40.59 -34.36
N ALA A 7 -10.35 -39.96 -33.55
CA ALA A 7 -10.98 -38.65 -33.79
C ALA A 7 -12.04 -38.27 -32.70
N THR A 8 -12.47 -37.02 -32.77
CA THR A 8 -13.09 -36.07 -31.81
C THR A 8 -14.62 -36.08 -31.61
N ALA A 9 -15.05 -35.73 -30.37
CA ALA A 9 -16.17 -34.83 -29.95
C ALA A 9 -17.67 -35.28 -30.13
N PRO A 10 -18.69 -34.48 -29.70
CA PRO A 10 -19.34 -34.46 -28.36
C PRO A 10 -20.89 -34.59 -28.41
N ALA A 11 -21.62 -34.80 -27.29
CA ALA A 11 -23.08 -34.53 -27.26
C ALA A 11 -23.74 -34.52 -25.86
N PHE A 12 -24.72 -33.62 -25.74
CA PHE A 12 -25.70 -33.38 -24.69
C PHE A 12 -26.70 -34.54 -24.45
N LEU A 13 -27.37 -34.50 -23.28
CA LEU A 13 -28.84 -34.56 -23.04
C LEU A 13 -29.20 -35.42 -21.82
N GLY A 14 -30.06 -34.90 -20.94
CA GLY A 14 -30.72 -35.72 -19.92
C GLY A 14 -31.29 -34.94 -18.74
N VAL A 15 -32.46 -34.34 -18.94
CA VAL A 15 -33.31 -33.68 -17.94
C VAL A 15 -33.80 -34.70 -16.90
N SER A 16 -33.83 -34.31 -15.62
CA SER A 16 -34.79 -34.88 -14.66
C SER A 16 -35.35 -33.78 -13.78
N GLU A 17 -36.66 -33.67 -13.83
CA GLU A 17 -37.53 -32.67 -13.24
C GLU A 17 -38.14 -33.26 -11.96
N MET A 18 -38.10 -32.53 -10.84
CA MET A 18 -38.91 -32.89 -9.68
C MET A 18 -39.35 -31.65 -8.89
N LEU A 19 -40.65 -31.66 -8.58
CA LEU A 19 -41.45 -30.76 -7.73
C LEU A 19 -41.90 -29.41 -8.30
N GLY A 20 -43.16 -29.44 -8.73
CA GLY A 20 -43.91 -28.29 -9.23
C GLY A 20 -44.46 -27.35 -8.16
N THR A 21 -44.58 -26.09 -8.57
CA THR A 21 -45.66 -25.15 -8.27
C THR A 21 -45.68 -24.13 -9.42
N PRO A 22 -46.85 -23.78 -10.01
CA PRO A 22 -46.88 -23.09 -11.28
C PRO A 22 -46.65 -21.57 -11.13
N LEU A 23 -45.60 -21.05 -11.77
CA LEU A 23 -45.45 -19.61 -12.01
C LEU A 23 -46.18 -19.21 -13.30
N ASN A 24 -47.31 -18.53 -13.10
CA ASN A 24 -48.13 -17.98 -14.16
C ASN A 24 -47.38 -16.87 -14.91
N SER A 25 -47.09 -17.07 -16.20
CA SER A 25 -46.48 -16.05 -17.07
C SER A 25 -47.55 -15.06 -17.53
N MET A 26 -47.51 -13.82 -17.04
CA MET A 26 -48.16 -12.69 -17.71
C MET A 26 -47.12 -11.90 -18.51
N ALA A 27 -47.29 -11.94 -19.82
CA ALA A 27 -46.63 -11.08 -20.77
C ALA A 27 -47.04 -9.61 -20.53
N ALA A 28 -46.10 -8.69 -20.61
CA ALA A 28 -46.38 -7.28 -20.84
C ALA A 28 -45.40 -6.74 -21.89
N ALA A 29 -45.99 -6.20 -22.96
CA ALA A 29 -45.34 -5.77 -24.18
C ALA A 29 -44.50 -4.49 -24.00
N ARG A 30 -43.48 -4.38 -24.86
CA ARG A 30 -42.64 -3.19 -25.07
C ARG A 30 -43.50 -1.99 -25.51
N ALA A 31 -43.23 -0.82 -24.93
CA ALA A 31 -43.67 0.48 -25.44
C ALA A 31 -42.46 1.37 -25.74
N ALA A 32 -42.51 2.06 -26.89
CA ALA A 32 -41.48 2.93 -27.44
C ALA A 32 -41.42 4.32 -26.76
N PRO A 33 -40.30 5.07 -26.87
CA PRO A 33 -40.15 6.38 -26.23
C PRO A 33 -40.41 7.55 -27.20
N ALA A 34 -41.08 8.61 -26.73
CA ALA A 34 -40.97 10.01 -27.17
C ALA A 34 -41.94 10.92 -26.36
N PRO A 35 -41.75 12.26 -26.29
CA PRO A 35 -40.56 13.07 -26.50
C PRO A 35 -40.25 14.05 -25.34
N SER A 36 -39.09 14.69 -25.48
CA SER A 36 -38.46 15.76 -24.71
C SER A 36 -39.36 16.89 -24.19
N ASN A 37 -39.15 17.30 -22.94
CA ASN A 37 -39.32 18.68 -22.51
C ASN A 37 -38.10 19.15 -21.73
N ALA A 38 -37.50 20.23 -22.22
CA ALA A 38 -36.25 20.82 -21.77
C ALA A 38 -36.41 21.53 -20.41
N GLY A 39 -35.82 20.95 -19.37
CA GLY A 39 -35.64 21.60 -18.07
C GLY A 39 -34.29 22.31 -18.03
N SER A 40 -34.33 23.64 -18.08
CA SER A 40 -33.19 24.55 -18.16
C SER A 40 -32.16 24.38 -17.04
N SER A 41 -30.90 24.18 -17.44
CA SER A 41 -29.69 24.28 -16.63
C SER A 41 -29.57 25.69 -16.02
N LYS A 42 -29.51 25.79 -14.69
CA LYS A 42 -29.20 27.06 -14.00
C LYS A 42 -27.69 27.31 -14.04
N ILE A 43 -27.26 27.98 -15.10
CA ILE A 43 -25.96 28.67 -15.14
C ILE A 43 -26.09 29.93 -14.27
N VAL A 44 -25.33 29.99 -13.16
CA VAL A 44 -25.21 31.20 -12.36
C VAL A 44 -24.29 32.18 -13.11
N ALA A 45 -24.90 33.00 -13.97
CA ALA A 45 -24.23 34.12 -14.62
C ALA A 45 -24.12 35.29 -13.64
N LEU A 46 -22.94 35.42 -13.03
CA LEU A 46 -22.55 36.53 -12.15
C LEU A 46 -22.09 37.74 -12.98
N PHE A 47 -22.99 38.45 -13.66
CA PHE A 47 -22.70 39.80 -14.17
C PHE A 47 -23.96 40.67 -14.25
N SER A 48 -24.19 41.44 -13.19
CA SER A 48 -25.00 42.66 -13.24
C SER A 48 -24.09 43.88 -13.06
N LYS A 49 -23.91 44.68 -14.12
CA LYS A 49 -23.30 46.00 -14.05
C LYS A 49 -24.28 46.96 -13.35
N LYS A 50 -23.95 47.46 -12.15
CA LYS A 50 -24.15 48.89 -11.83
C LYS A 50 -23.39 49.40 -10.59
N LYS A 51 -22.78 50.56 -10.83
CA LYS A 51 -22.37 51.66 -9.92
C LYS A 51 -21.06 51.49 -9.16
N ALA A 52 -20.12 52.38 -9.51
CA ALA A 52 -18.82 52.53 -8.90
C ALA A 52 -18.93 52.82 -7.39
N ALA A 53 -18.25 51.99 -6.60
CA ALA A 53 -17.96 52.21 -5.20
C ALA A 53 -16.43 52.24 -5.02
N ALA A 54 -15.99 53.01 -4.02
CA ALA A 54 -14.61 53.38 -3.73
C ALA A 54 -13.59 52.21 -3.73
N PRO A 55 -12.29 52.48 -3.99
CA PRO A 55 -11.28 51.44 -4.11
C PRO A 55 -11.19 50.61 -2.80
N PRO A 56 -11.11 49.27 -2.89
CA PRO A 56 -11.00 48.44 -1.71
C PRO A 56 -9.65 48.71 -1.01
N PRO A 57 -9.61 48.68 0.34
CA PRO A 57 -8.37 48.81 1.06
C PRO A 57 -7.45 47.65 0.68
N LYS A 58 -6.18 47.96 0.41
CA LYS A 58 -5.13 47.00 0.08
C LYS A 58 -5.22 45.81 1.03
N THR A 59 -5.58 44.65 0.49
CA THR A 59 -5.54 43.37 1.20
C THR A 59 -4.12 43.18 1.72
N LYS A 60 -3.98 43.13 3.04
CA LYS A 60 -2.74 42.66 3.68
C LYS A 60 -2.42 41.26 3.12
N PRO A 61 -1.16 40.92 2.87
CA PRO A 61 -0.78 39.55 2.53
C PRO A 61 -1.35 38.63 3.60
N ALA A 62 -2.06 37.58 3.17
CA ALA A 62 -2.49 36.53 4.08
C ALA A 62 -1.24 36.00 4.80
N ALA A 63 -1.29 35.92 6.12
CA ALA A 63 -0.22 35.29 6.89
C ALA A 63 -0.07 33.85 6.39
N VAL A 64 1.11 33.51 5.89
CA VAL A 64 1.42 32.16 5.41
C VAL A 64 1.24 31.23 6.60
N SER A 65 0.31 30.28 6.53
CA SER A 65 0.17 29.27 7.56
C SER A 65 1.43 28.40 7.59
N PRO A 66 1.88 27.93 8.77
CA PRO A 66 3.08 27.09 8.88
C PRO A 66 2.99 25.81 8.01
N THR A 67 1.77 25.37 7.73
CA THR A 67 1.46 24.21 6.88
C THR A 67 1.78 24.47 5.41
N ASN A 68 1.58 25.69 4.91
CA ASN A 68 1.91 26.06 3.53
C ASN A 68 3.43 26.14 3.31
N GLU A 69 4.18 26.61 4.31
CA GLU A 69 5.65 26.60 4.26
C GLU A 69 6.21 25.17 4.30
N GLU A 70 5.57 24.26 5.05
CA GLU A 70 5.96 22.85 5.04
C GLU A 70 5.63 22.20 3.70
N LEU A 71 4.47 22.50 3.12
CA LEU A 71 4.01 21.94 1.85
C LEU A 71 4.87 22.39 0.67
N ALA A 72 5.32 23.65 0.67
CA ALA A 72 6.25 24.19 -0.34
C ALA A 72 7.59 23.44 -0.41
N LYS A 73 8.00 22.74 0.65
CA LYS A 73 9.22 21.92 0.65
C LYS A 73 9.03 20.63 -0.15
N TRP A 74 7.80 20.14 -0.27
CA TRP A 74 7.50 18.81 -0.82
C TRP A 74 6.86 18.86 -2.20
N TYR A 75 6.22 19.97 -2.56
CA TYR A 75 5.50 20.13 -3.82
C TYR A 75 6.06 21.26 -4.68
N GLY A 76 5.82 21.15 -5.98
CA GLY A 76 6.21 22.15 -6.97
C GLY A 76 7.68 22.10 -7.41
N PRO A 77 8.14 23.13 -8.15
CA PRO A 77 9.48 23.16 -8.73
C PRO A 77 10.61 23.20 -7.68
N ASP A 78 10.36 23.89 -6.57
CA ASP A 78 11.35 24.12 -5.50
C ASP A 78 11.36 23.01 -4.44
N ARG A 79 10.67 21.90 -4.69
CA ARG A 79 10.63 20.74 -3.79
C ARG A 79 12.03 20.18 -3.50
N ARG A 80 12.14 19.37 -2.45
CA ARG A 80 13.36 18.58 -2.16
C ARG A 80 13.68 17.63 -3.31
N ILE A 81 14.96 17.53 -3.67
CA ILE A 81 15.50 16.59 -4.67
C ILE A 81 16.46 15.62 -3.99
N PHE A 82 16.64 14.43 -4.58
CA PHE A 82 17.49 13.37 -4.03
C PHE A 82 18.99 13.72 -3.97
N LEU A 83 19.46 14.62 -4.85
CA LEU A 83 20.78 15.25 -4.81
C LEU A 83 20.66 16.72 -4.40
N PRO A 84 21.63 17.25 -3.65
CA PRO A 84 21.64 18.65 -3.25
C PRO A 84 21.98 19.56 -4.43
N GLU A 85 21.71 20.85 -4.25
CA GLU A 85 22.09 21.90 -5.20
C GLU A 85 23.60 21.87 -5.46
N GLY A 86 23.99 22.01 -6.72
CA GLY A 86 25.38 21.91 -7.18
C GLY A 86 25.81 20.53 -7.68
N LEU A 87 25.09 19.44 -7.33
CA LEU A 87 25.30 18.12 -7.93
C LEU A 87 24.29 17.78 -9.05
N LEU A 88 23.09 18.34 -8.97
CA LEU A 88 22.05 18.16 -9.97
C LEU A 88 21.42 19.52 -10.28
N ASP A 89 21.39 19.91 -11.55
CA ASP A 89 20.64 21.08 -11.97
C ASP A 89 19.15 20.74 -12.14
N ARG A 90 18.27 21.70 -11.89
CA ARG A 90 16.81 21.51 -12.00
C ARG A 90 16.38 21.16 -13.43
N SER A 91 17.16 21.57 -14.43
CA SER A 91 16.94 21.23 -15.83
C SER A 91 17.20 19.75 -16.15
N GLU A 92 17.95 19.04 -15.30
CA GLU A 92 18.25 17.61 -15.48
C GLU A 92 17.18 16.70 -14.88
N VAL A 93 16.23 17.26 -14.11
CA VAL A 93 15.09 16.53 -13.57
C VAL A 93 14.16 16.15 -14.72
N PRO A 94 13.72 14.87 -14.82
CA PRO A 94 12.80 14.46 -15.86
C PRO A 94 11.50 15.28 -15.86
N GLU A 95 11.08 15.78 -17.03
CA GLU A 95 9.95 16.71 -17.18
C GLU A 95 8.62 16.18 -16.63
N TYR A 96 8.43 14.86 -16.61
CA TYR A 96 7.23 14.21 -16.07
C TYR A 96 7.21 14.15 -14.53
N LEU A 97 8.31 14.49 -13.86
CA LEU A 97 8.41 14.60 -12.39
C LEU A 97 8.28 16.08 -12.01
N THR A 98 7.03 16.56 -11.96
CA THR A 98 6.69 17.98 -11.81
C THR A 98 6.65 18.46 -10.36
N GLY A 99 6.66 17.56 -9.39
CA GLY A 99 6.42 17.89 -7.98
C GLY A 99 4.95 17.95 -7.57
N GLU A 100 4.03 17.42 -8.38
CA GLU A 100 2.61 17.29 -8.02
C GLU A 100 2.34 16.04 -7.15
N VAL A 101 3.17 15.02 -7.29
CA VAL A 101 3.02 13.74 -6.57
C VAL A 101 3.68 13.83 -5.19
N PRO A 102 3.02 13.33 -4.12
CA PRO A 102 3.63 13.26 -2.79
C PRO A 102 4.92 12.45 -2.82
N GLY A 103 6.00 13.02 -2.29
CA GLY A 103 7.30 12.35 -2.21
C GLY A 103 8.06 12.32 -3.55
N ASP A 104 7.73 13.20 -4.50
CA ASP A 104 8.55 13.38 -5.70
C ASP A 104 9.89 14.05 -5.34
N TYR A 105 11.00 13.33 -5.54
CA TYR A 105 12.36 13.85 -5.38
C TYR A 105 13.13 13.96 -6.70
N GLY A 106 12.46 13.80 -7.85
CA GLY A 106 13.12 13.77 -9.17
C GLY A 106 13.94 12.50 -9.43
N TYR A 107 13.72 11.43 -8.66
CA TYR A 107 14.50 10.19 -8.75
C TYR A 107 13.89 9.20 -9.75
N ASP A 108 14.41 9.18 -10.97
CA ASP A 108 14.15 8.12 -11.96
C ASP A 108 15.37 7.93 -12.89
N PRO A 109 16.49 7.40 -12.37
CA PRO A 109 17.73 7.27 -13.16
C PRO A 109 17.58 6.29 -14.34
N PHE A 110 16.62 5.36 -14.28
CA PHE A 110 16.40 4.35 -15.31
C PHE A 110 15.27 4.73 -16.29
N GLY A 111 14.55 5.83 -16.04
CA GLY A 111 13.50 6.33 -16.91
C GLY A 111 12.33 5.37 -17.08
N LEU A 112 12.00 4.58 -16.06
CA LEU A 112 10.96 3.54 -16.15
C LEU A 112 9.56 4.16 -16.27
N SER A 113 9.39 5.38 -15.76
CA SER A 113 8.08 6.01 -15.57
C SER A 113 7.74 7.10 -16.60
N LYS A 114 8.48 7.17 -17.71
CA LYS A 114 8.28 8.16 -18.79
C LYS A 114 6.87 8.23 -19.38
N LYS A 115 6.16 7.10 -19.43
CA LYS A 115 4.79 7.04 -19.98
C LYS A 115 3.80 7.37 -18.86
N PRO A 116 2.86 8.32 -19.05
CA PRO A 116 1.89 8.70 -18.02
C PRO A 116 1.08 7.53 -17.45
N GLU A 117 0.69 6.58 -18.29
CA GLU A 117 -0.03 5.37 -17.86
C GLU A 117 0.81 4.47 -16.93
N ASN A 118 2.11 4.37 -17.23
CA ASN A 118 3.05 3.61 -16.39
C ASN A 118 3.34 4.37 -15.10
N PHE A 119 3.41 5.70 -15.14
CA PHE A 119 3.68 6.53 -13.98
C PHE A 119 2.67 6.30 -12.86
N SER A 120 1.37 6.46 -13.15
CA SER A 120 0.31 6.25 -12.14
C SER A 120 0.27 4.79 -11.66
N LYS A 121 0.61 3.83 -12.53
CA LYS A 121 0.69 2.41 -12.18
C LYS A 121 1.86 2.11 -11.25
N TYR A 122 3.04 2.66 -11.51
CA TYR A 122 4.21 2.50 -10.64
C TYR A 122 4.03 3.22 -9.31
N GLN A 123 3.38 4.39 -9.30
CA GLN A 123 2.97 5.06 -8.07
C GLN A 123 2.03 4.18 -7.24
N ALA A 124 1.05 3.53 -7.87
CA ALA A 124 0.16 2.59 -7.19
C ALA A 124 0.94 1.39 -6.63
N TYR A 125 1.87 0.82 -7.39
CA TYR A 125 2.72 -0.26 -6.90
C TYR A 125 3.56 0.18 -5.72
N GLU A 126 4.19 1.35 -5.81
CA GLU A 126 5.01 1.88 -4.74
C GLU A 126 4.21 2.05 -3.44
N LEU A 127 3.02 2.68 -3.52
CA LEU A 127 2.18 2.90 -2.34
C LEU A 127 1.70 1.60 -1.70
N ILE A 128 1.30 0.61 -2.50
CA ILE A 128 0.85 -0.69 -1.99
C ILE A 128 2.01 -1.45 -1.35
N HIS A 129 3.17 -1.54 -2.02
CA HIS A 129 4.35 -2.18 -1.44
C HIS A 129 4.83 -1.46 -0.18
N ALA A 130 4.77 -0.13 -0.15
CA ALA A 130 5.07 0.69 1.03
C ALA A 130 4.18 0.33 2.22
N ARG A 131 2.86 0.25 2.02
CA ARG A 131 1.90 -0.11 3.09
C ARG A 131 2.16 -1.53 3.62
N TRP A 132 2.35 -2.49 2.73
CA TRP A 132 2.71 -3.86 3.11
C TRP A 132 4.04 -3.94 3.84
N ALA A 133 5.05 -3.18 3.39
CA ALA A 133 6.35 -3.13 4.04
C ALA A 133 6.29 -2.48 5.43
N MET A 134 5.46 -1.46 5.64
CA MET A 134 5.26 -0.88 6.98
C MET A 134 4.67 -1.91 7.96
N LEU A 135 3.65 -2.65 7.52
CA LEU A 135 3.06 -3.73 8.31
C LEU A 135 4.06 -4.87 8.56
N GLY A 136 4.79 -5.28 7.52
CA GLY A 136 5.81 -6.33 7.60
C GLY A 136 6.96 -5.95 8.54
N ALA A 137 7.49 -4.73 8.42
CA ALA A 137 8.59 -4.26 9.26
C ALA A 137 8.17 -4.23 10.74
N ALA A 138 6.98 -3.69 11.05
CA ALA A 138 6.44 -3.73 12.40
C ALA A 138 6.23 -5.17 12.89
N GLY A 139 5.65 -6.03 12.05
CA GLY A 139 5.41 -7.45 12.36
C GLY A 139 6.67 -8.29 12.54
N PHE A 140 7.80 -7.89 11.96
CA PHE A 140 9.08 -8.59 12.14
C PHE A 140 9.81 -8.13 13.40
N ILE A 141 9.76 -6.82 13.70
CA ILE A 141 10.48 -6.23 14.84
C ILE A 141 9.77 -6.49 16.16
N ILE A 142 8.44 -6.25 16.22
CA ILE A 142 7.70 -6.23 17.48
C ILE A 142 7.72 -7.59 18.19
N PRO A 143 7.40 -8.73 17.53
CA PRO A 143 7.41 -10.03 18.20
C PRO A 143 8.80 -10.41 18.72
N GLU A 144 9.85 -10.16 17.93
CA GLU A 144 11.23 -10.44 18.31
C GLU A 144 11.67 -9.57 19.50
N ALA A 145 11.33 -8.27 19.48
CA ALA A 145 11.60 -7.35 20.58
C ALA A 145 10.87 -7.78 21.87
N CYS A 146 9.58 -8.08 21.78
CA CYS A 146 8.80 -8.57 22.91
C CYS A 146 9.39 -9.85 23.50
N ASN A 147 9.82 -10.79 22.65
CA ASN A 147 10.44 -12.04 23.10
C ASN A 147 11.76 -11.79 23.83
N LYS A 148 12.59 -10.85 23.34
CA LYS A 148 13.85 -10.47 23.98
C LYS A 148 13.67 -9.80 25.35
N PHE A 149 12.55 -9.10 25.56
CA PHE A 149 12.22 -8.43 26.83
C PHE A 149 11.27 -9.23 27.73
N GLY A 150 11.11 -10.54 27.48
CA GLY A 150 10.43 -11.46 28.40
C GLY A 150 8.91 -11.61 28.19
N ALA A 151 8.34 -10.99 27.16
CA ALA A 151 6.97 -11.30 26.74
C ALA A 151 6.98 -12.55 25.85
N ASN A 152 6.19 -13.57 26.20
CA ASN A 152 6.17 -14.83 25.46
C ASN A 152 5.39 -14.67 24.14
N CYS A 153 6.06 -14.26 23.07
CA CYS A 153 5.49 -14.17 21.72
C CYS A 153 5.64 -15.48 20.93
N GLY A 154 5.97 -16.59 21.60
CA GLY A 154 6.26 -17.89 21.00
C GLY A 154 7.70 -18.34 21.26
N PRO A 155 7.97 -19.66 21.14
CA PRO A 155 9.28 -20.24 21.42
C PRO A 155 10.40 -19.64 20.55
N GLU A 156 10.08 -19.21 19.32
CA GLU A 156 11.00 -18.51 18.43
C GLU A 156 10.26 -17.42 17.62
N ALA A 157 10.03 -16.26 18.22
CA ALA A 157 9.40 -15.10 17.55
C ALA A 157 10.33 -14.41 16.53
N VAL A 158 11.01 -15.20 15.70
CA VAL A 158 11.91 -14.77 14.64
C VAL A 158 11.17 -14.94 13.31
N TRP A 159 11.02 -13.86 12.56
CA TRP A 159 10.11 -13.79 11.41
C TRP A 159 10.36 -14.88 10.35
N PHE A 160 11.62 -15.23 10.08
CA PHE A 160 11.98 -16.23 9.06
C PHE A 160 11.85 -17.68 9.54
N LYS A 161 11.68 -17.93 10.85
CA LYS A 161 11.45 -19.27 11.42
C LYS A 161 9.99 -19.52 11.79
N THR A 162 9.21 -18.46 11.95
CA THR A 162 7.83 -18.52 12.46
C THR A 162 6.93 -19.45 11.61
N GLY A 163 7.15 -19.51 10.30
CA GLY A 163 6.38 -20.40 9.42
C GLY A 163 6.59 -21.90 9.70
N ALA A 164 7.79 -22.30 10.11
CA ALA A 164 8.10 -23.69 10.44
C ALA A 164 7.38 -24.15 11.72
N LEU A 165 7.23 -23.26 12.70
CA LEU A 165 6.56 -23.55 13.97
C LEU A 165 5.10 -24.02 13.81
N LEU A 166 4.43 -23.59 12.74
CA LEU A 166 3.05 -23.96 12.43
C LEU A 166 2.94 -25.30 11.68
N LEU A 167 4.03 -25.79 11.09
CA LEU A 167 4.10 -27.09 10.40
C LEU A 167 4.26 -28.26 11.38
N ASP A 168 4.93 -28.04 12.51
CA ASP A 168 5.28 -29.09 13.48
C ASP A 168 4.11 -29.53 14.40
N GLY A 169 2.87 -29.19 14.03
CA GLY A 169 1.65 -29.59 14.75
C GLY A 169 1.32 -28.74 15.98
N ASN A 170 2.14 -27.73 16.29
CA ASN A 170 1.88 -26.76 17.33
C ASN A 170 1.02 -25.59 16.80
N THR A 171 0.34 -24.92 17.71
CA THR A 171 -0.37 -23.68 17.45
C THR A 171 0.53 -22.48 17.78
N LEU A 172 0.31 -21.35 17.08
CA LEU A 172 1.07 -20.13 17.35
C LEU A 172 0.67 -19.54 18.70
N ASN A 173 1.66 -19.11 19.49
CA ASN A 173 1.42 -18.30 20.67
C ASN A 173 1.54 -16.82 20.30
N TYR A 174 0.59 -16.02 20.77
CA TYR A 174 0.61 -14.57 20.65
C TYR A 174 0.47 -13.97 22.05
N PHE A 175 1.53 -13.32 22.54
CA PHE A 175 1.60 -12.75 23.90
C PHE A 175 1.14 -13.74 25.00
N GLY A 176 1.63 -14.98 24.94
CA GLY A 176 1.32 -16.04 25.91
C GLY A 176 -0.08 -16.63 25.78
N LYS A 177 -0.86 -16.23 24.76
CA LYS A 177 -2.14 -16.83 24.40
C LYS A 177 -1.99 -17.69 23.15
N ASN A 178 -2.38 -18.94 23.30
CA ASN A 178 -2.41 -19.89 22.22
C ASN A 178 -3.54 -19.50 21.24
N ILE A 179 -3.19 -19.32 19.97
CA ILE A 179 -4.15 -19.09 18.89
C ILE A 179 -4.58 -20.48 18.37
N PRO A 180 -5.83 -20.92 18.55
CA PRO A 180 -6.28 -22.27 18.20
C PRO A 180 -6.55 -22.41 16.69
N ILE A 181 -5.57 -22.03 15.87
CA ILE A 181 -5.65 -22.04 14.41
C ILE A 181 -4.47 -22.89 13.92
N ASN A 182 -4.78 -23.98 13.21
CA ASN A 182 -3.78 -24.79 12.51
C ASN A 182 -3.47 -24.18 11.13
N LEU A 183 -2.46 -24.72 10.45
CA LEU A 183 -2.06 -24.23 9.12
C LEU A 183 -3.23 -24.17 8.12
N VAL A 184 -4.10 -25.20 8.10
CA VAL A 184 -5.22 -25.26 7.15
C VAL A 184 -6.18 -24.08 7.36
N VAL A 185 -6.57 -23.81 8.60
CA VAL A 185 -7.48 -22.71 8.91
C VAL A 185 -6.79 -21.36 8.67
N ALA A 186 -5.50 -21.21 8.99
CA ALA A 186 -4.74 -20.00 8.73
C ALA A 186 -4.70 -19.66 7.23
N VAL A 187 -4.32 -20.62 6.38
CA VAL A 187 -4.26 -20.43 4.93
C VAL A 187 -5.63 -20.09 4.34
N ILE A 188 -6.69 -20.79 4.76
CA ILE A 188 -8.05 -20.50 4.29
C ILE A 188 -8.48 -19.09 4.72
N ALA A 189 -8.24 -18.71 5.97
CA ALA A 189 -8.58 -17.39 6.47
C ALA A 189 -7.82 -16.29 5.71
N GLU A 190 -6.52 -16.48 5.44
CA GLU A 190 -5.72 -15.53 4.66
C GLU A 190 -6.24 -15.38 3.24
N ILE A 191 -6.46 -16.49 2.52
CA ILE A 191 -6.95 -16.44 1.13
C ILE A 191 -8.33 -15.78 1.05
N VAL A 192 -9.26 -16.17 1.93
CA VAL A 192 -10.64 -15.67 1.89
C VAL A 192 -10.70 -14.20 2.32
N LEU A 193 -10.08 -13.84 3.44
CA LEU A 193 -10.18 -12.48 3.98
C LEU A 193 -9.34 -11.50 3.17
N LEU A 194 -8.06 -11.82 2.89
CA LEU A 194 -7.19 -10.91 2.16
C LEU A 194 -7.54 -10.90 0.67
N GLY A 195 -7.81 -12.06 0.06
CA GLY A 195 -8.29 -12.13 -1.32
C GLY A 195 -9.63 -11.43 -1.51
N GLY A 196 -10.54 -11.56 -0.53
CA GLY A 196 -11.80 -10.80 -0.49
C GLY A 196 -11.59 -9.29 -0.38
N ALA A 197 -10.67 -8.85 0.48
CA ALA A 197 -10.31 -7.44 0.62
C ALA A 197 -9.71 -6.85 -0.68
N GLU A 198 -8.81 -7.58 -1.33
CA GLU A 198 -8.24 -7.19 -2.64
C GLU A 198 -9.30 -7.14 -3.73
N TYR A 199 -10.21 -8.12 -3.77
CA TYR A 199 -11.34 -8.11 -4.70
C TYR A 199 -12.25 -6.90 -4.47
N TYR A 200 -12.56 -6.57 -3.22
CA TYR A 200 -13.38 -5.42 -2.86
C TYR A 200 -12.71 -4.09 -3.24
N ARG A 201 -11.38 -4.00 -3.07
CA ARG A 201 -10.57 -2.86 -3.52
C ARG A 201 -10.61 -2.69 -5.05
N ILE A 202 -10.54 -3.78 -5.81
CA ILE A 202 -10.54 -3.74 -7.29
C ILE A 202 -11.93 -3.40 -7.84
N THR A 203 -12.97 -4.04 -7.30
CA THR A 203 -14.37 -3.80 -7.72
C THR A 203 -14.89 -2.43 -7.31
N ASN A 204 -14.18 -1.75 -6.40
CA ASN A 204 -14.55 -0.45 -5.85
C ASN A 204 -15.98 -0.48 -5.29
N GLY A 205 -16.30 -1.48 -4.46
CA GLY A 205 -17.66 -1.71 -3.95
C GLY A 205 -18.27 -0.55 -3.14
N LEU A 206 -17.44 0.42 -2.70
CA LEU A 206 -17.86 1.65 -2.01
C LEU A 206 -17.79 2.91 -2.89
N ASN A 207 -17.48 2.77 -4.18
CA ASN A 207 -17.41 3.87 -5.15
C ASN A 207 -16.50 5.03 -4.72
N PHE A 208 -15.29 4.74 -4.25
CA PHE A 208 -14.31 5.77 -3.92
C PHE A 208 -13.81 6.50 -5.17
N GLU A 209 -13.62 7.82 -5.07
CA GLU A 209 -13.07 8.66 -6.13
C GLU A 209 -11.55 8.45 -6.29
N ASP A 210 -10.80 8.49 -5.19
CA ASP A 210 -9.37 8.17 -5.15
C ASP A 210 -9.18 6.70 -4.75
N LYS A 211 -8.73 5.88 -5.69
CA LYS A 211 -8.48 4.45 -5.47
C LYS A 211 -7.27 4.17 -4.57
N LEU A 212 -6.32 5.11 -4.48
CA LEU A 212 -5.10 4.96 -3.70
C LEU A 212 -5.28 5.46 -2.26
N HIS A 213 -6.06 6.52 -2.09
CA HIS A 213 -6.41 7.07 -0.78
C HIS A 213 -7.95 7.17 -0.63
N PRO A 214 -8.63 6.05 -0.33
CA PRO A 214 -10.10 5.98 -0.35
C PRO A 214 -10.81 6.87 0.67
N GLY A 215 -10.12 7.31 1.73
CA GLY A 215 -10.70 8.18 2.76
C GLY A 215 -11.99 7.63 3.37
N GLY A 216 -12.92 8.52 3.72
CA GLY A 216 -14.25 8.16 4.20
C GLY A 216 -14.20 7.26 5.45
N PRO A 217 -14.76 6.04 5.43
CA PRO A 217 -14.72 5.12 6.58
C PRO A 217 -13.31 4.77 7.08
N PHE A 218 -12.28 4.93 6.24
CA PHE A 218 -10.89 4.64 6.59
C PHE A 218 -10.18 5.80 7.30
N ASP A 219 -10.84 6.95 7.46
CA ASP A 219 -10.38 8.06 8.30
C ASP A 219 -11.38 8.33 9.44
N PRO A 220 -11.50 7.42 10.42
CA PRO A 220 -12.44 7.58 11.53
C PRO A 220 -12.09 8.74 12.46
N LEU A 221 -10.85 9.25 12.40
CA LEU A 221 -10.36 10.35 13.23
C LEU A 221 -10.41 11.71 12.50
N GLY A 222 -10.80 11.74 11.23
CA GLY A 222 -10.92 12.98 10.45
C GLY A 222 -9.61 13.72 10.26
N LEU A 223 -8.49 12.99 10.15
CA LEU A 223 -7.15 13.58 9.99
C LEU A 223 -6.95 14.22 8.61
N ALA A 224 -7.74 13.83 7.60
CA ALA A 224 -7.62 14.27 6.21
C ALA A 224 -8.71 15.27 5.77
N ASN A 225 -9.38 15.94 6.72
CA ASN A 225 -10.45 16.91 6.40
C ASN A 225 -9.93 18.17 5.68
N ASP A 226 -8.70 18.60 5.99
CA ASP A 226 -8.03 19.72 5.33
C ASP A 226 -7.13 19.18 4.19
N PRO A 227 -7.30 19.64 2.93
CA PRO A 227 -6.50 19.17 1.81
C PRO A 227 -4.98 19.38 2.01
N ASP A 228 -4.57 20.45 2.68
CA ASP A 228 -3.15 20.73 2.91
C ASP A 228 -2.55 19.76 3.93
N GLN A 229 -3.32 19.45 5.00
CA GLN A 229 -2.93 18.40 5.95
C GLN A 229 -2.90 17.03 5.29
N ALA A 230 -3.92 16.70 4.49
CA ALA A 230 -3.99 15.44 3.78
C ALA A 230 -2.78 15.26 2.85
N ALA A 231 -2.37 16.31 2.12
CA ALA A 231 -1.17 16.29 1.28
C ALA A 231 0.11 16.04 2.09
N LEU A 232 0.30 16.74 3.22
CA LEU A 232 1.44 16.52 4.11
C LEU A 232 1.46 15.11 4.71
N LEU A 233 0.30 14.59 5.12
CA LEU A 233 0.17 13.23 5.65
C LEU A 233 0.46 12.18 4.58
N LYS A 234 0.04 12.38 3.32
CA LYS A 234 0.42 11.51 2.19
C LYS A 234 1.93 11.50 1.97
N VAL A 235 2.60 12.66 2.07
CA VAL A 235 4.09 12.74 2.01
C VAL A 235 4.73 11.97 3.17
N LYS A 236 4.19 12.09 4.39
CA LYS A 236 4.69 11.33 5.56
C LYS A 236 4.46 9.84 5.40
N GLU A 237 3.31 9.43 4.87
CA GLU A 237 2.97 8.02 4.59
C GLU A 237 3.98 7.41 3.62
N ILE A 238 4.20 8.01 2.45
CA ILE A 238 5.11 7.44 1.44
C ILE A 238 6.56 7.45 1.91
N LYS A 239 6.98 8.44 2.71
CA LYS A 239 8.34 8.47 3.27
C LYS A 239 8.58 7.37 4.30
N ASN A 240 7.63 7.15 5.23
CA ASN A 240 7.70 6.02 6.14
C ASN A 240 7.62 4.69 5.38
N GLY A 241 6.78 4.64 4.34
CA GLY A 241 6.66 3.52 3.41
C GLY A 241 7.97 3.14 2.72
N ARG A 242 8.67 4.11 2.13
CA ARG A 242 9.98 3.90 1.50
C ARG A 242 11.03 3.47 2.50
N LEU A 243 11.06 4.08 3.69
CA LEU A 243 11.95 3.65 4.77
C LEU A 243 11.67 2.20 5.17
N ALA A 244 10.40 1.81 5.27
CA ALA A 244 10.00 0.44 5.59
C ALA A 244 10.38 -0.55 4.47
N MET A 245 10.18 -0.21 3.20
CA MET A 245 10.64 -1.06 2.08
C MET A 245 12.16 -1.25 2.11
N PHE A 246 12.91 -0.18 2.38
CA PHE A 246 14.36 -0.25 2.55
C PHE A 246 14.76 -1.12 3.75
N ALA A 247 14.08 -0.96 4.89
CA ALA A 247 14.29 -1.78 6.08
C ALA A 247 14.00 -3.26 5.82
N MET A 248 12.90 -3.59 5.13
CA MET A 248 12.55 -4.97 4.76
C MET A 248 13.62 -5.62 3.89
N LEU A 249 14.15 -4.91 2.90
CA LEU A 249 15.30 -5.38 2.11
C LEU A 249 16.52 -5.64 3.00
N GLY A 250 16.82 -4.72 3.92
CA GLY A 250 17.87 -4.89 4.92
C GLY A 250 17.65 -6.12 5.79
N PHE A 251 16.42 -6.36 6.26
CA PHE A 251 16.05 -7.51 7.08
C PHE A 251 16.25 -8.82 6.33
N PHE A 252 15.83 -8.91 5.07
CA PHE A 252 16.04 -10.10 4.25
C PHE A 252 17.53 -10.41 4.07
N LEU A 253 18.33 -9.41 3.69
CA LEU A 253 19.76 -9.61 3.43
C LEU A 253 20.53 -9.92 4.72
N GLN A 254 20.33 -9.14 5.78
CA GLN A 254 21.08 -9.35 7.01
C GLN A 254 20.68 -10.65 7.70
N ALA A 255 19.40 -11.04 7.70
CA ALA A 255 18.97 -12.31 8.29
C ALA A 255 19.57 -13.50 7.53
N TYR A 256 19.64 -13.42 6.21
CA TYR A 256 20.28 -14.44 5.39
C TYR A 256 21.78 -14.58 5.69
N VAL A 257 22.50 -13.46 5.86
CA VAL A 257 23.94 -13.48 6.15
C VAL A 257 24.25 -13.86 7.60
N THR A 258 23.45 -13.36 8.55
CA THR A 258 23.75 -13.47 9.98
C THR A 258 23.07 -14.64 10.68
N GLY A 259 21.99 -15.18 10.11
CA GLY A 259 21.14 -16.18 10.75
C GLY A 259 20.34 -15.65 11.95
N GLU A 260 20.24 -14.34 12.11
CA GLU A 260 19.61 -13.68 13.27
C GLU A 260 18.54 -12.68 12.80
N GLY A 261 17.54 -12.44 13.66
CA GLY A 261 16.52 -11.42 13.41
C GLY A 261 17.07 -9.98 13.53
N PRO A 262 16.34 -8.97 13.05
CA PRO A 262 16.77 -7.58 13.14
C PRO A 262 17.00 -7.08 14.56
N VAL A 263 16.25 -7.55 15.56
CA VAL A 263 16.39 -7.07 16.94
C VAL A 263 17.64 -7.66 17.61
N GLU A 264 17.92 -8.94 17.37
CA GLU A 264 19.15 -9.57 17.85
C GLU A 264 20.39 -8.95 17.19
N ASN A 265 20.32 -8.72 15.87
CA ASN A 265 21.36 -7.99 15.13
C ASN A 265 21.64 -6.61 15.73
N LEU A 266 20.58 -5.85 16.04
CA LEU A 266 20.71 -4.55 16.67
C LEU A 266 21.34 -4.66 18.07
N ALA A 267 20.87 -5.60 18.88
CA ALA A 267 21.37 -5.76 20.25
C ALA A 267 22.86 -6.10 20.29
N ARG A 268 23.33 -6.98 19.40
CA ARG A 268 24.75 -7.33 19.30
C ARG A 268 25.61 -6.20 18.75
N HIS A 269 25.10 -5.47 17.76
CA HIS A 269 25.81 -4.30 17.24
C HIS A 269 25.92 -3.19 18.30
N LEU A 270 24.88 -2.99 19.12
CA LEU A 270 24.91 -2.02 20.21
C LEU A 270 25.81 -2.44 21.37
N SER A 271 25.99 -3.75 21.63
CA SER A 271 26.87 -4.23 22.69
C SER A 271 28.36 -4.09 22.32
N ASP A 272 28.71 -4.34 21.06
CA ASP A 272 30.05 -4.11 20.54
C ASP A 272 30.00 -3.73 19.04
N PRO A 273 29.96 -2.43 18.72
CA PRO A 273 29.86 -1.98 17.32
C PRO A 273 31.06 -2.37 16.45
N PHE A 274 32.24 -2.51 17.04
CA PHE A 274 33.47 -2.80 16.32
C PHE A 274 33.71 -4.31 16.19
N GLY A 275 33.30 -5.11 17.18
CA GLY A 275 33.34 -6.57 17.14
C GLY A 275 32.15 -7.23 16.44
N ASN A 276 30.98 -6.60 16.40
CA ASN A 276 29.76 -7.14 15.80
C ASN A 276 29.23 -6.25 14.67
N ASN A 277 29.84 -6.34 13.49
CA ASN A 277 29.40 -5.64 12.29
C ASN A 277 29.49 -6.56 11.07
N LEU A 278 29.17 -6.01 9.90
CA LEU A 278 29.17 -6.76 8.65
C LEU A 278 30.52 -7.43 8.35
N LEU A 279 31.63 -6.74 8.58
CA LEU A 279 32.97 -7.25 8.25
C LEU A 279 33.39 -8.37 9.19
N THR A 280 33.05 -8.27 10.49
CA THR A 280 33.37 -9.32 11.45
C THR A 280 32.54 -10.58 11.25
N VAL A 281 31.30 -10.44 10.76
CA VAL A 281 30.46 -11.58 10.36
C VAL A 281 31.01 -12.26 9.11
N ILE A 282 31.30 -11.50 8.05
CA ILE A 282 31.78 -12.07 6.78
C ILE A 282 33.17 -12.72 6.94
N SER A 283 34.04 -12.15 7.77
CA SER A 283 35.37 -12.72 8.05
C SER A 283 35.33 -13.97 8.95
N GLY A 284 34.16 -14.34 9.48
CA GLY A 284 34.03 -15.44 10.45
C GLY A 284 34.62 -15.13 11.83
N SER A 285 34.96 -13.87 12.11
CA SER A 285 35.55 -13.43 13.39
C SER A 285 34.50 -13.27 14.48
N ALA A 286 33.25 -12.97 14.12
CA ALA A 286 32.13 -12.91 15.04
C ALA A 286 31.52 -14.31 15.21
N GLU A 287 31.59 -14.87 16.41
CA GLU A 287 30.96 -16.16 16.72
C GLU A 287 29.44 -15.97 16.76
N ARG A 288 28.78 -16.28 15.63
CA ARG A 288 27.33 -16.36 15.54
C ARG A 288 26.97 -17.83 15.37
N ALA A 289 26.37 -18.41 16.40
CA ALA A 289 25.84 -19.76 16.29
C ALA A 289 24.76 -19.74 15.18
N PRO A 290 24.91 -20.50 14.09
CA PRO A 290 23.82 -20.67 13.15
C PRO A 290 22.70 -21.35 13.92
N THR A 291 21.63 -20.62 14.23
CA THR A 291 20.46 -21.21 14.91
C THR A 291 19.51 -21.89 13.91
N LEU A 292 19.99 -22.24 12.71
CA LEU A 292 19.19 -22.89 11.67
C LEU A 292 18.61 -24.22 12.15
#